data_AF-A0A915MIQ8-F1
#
_entry.id   AF-A0A915MIQ8-F1
#
_cell.length_a   1.000
_cell.length_b   1.000
_cell.length_c   1.000
_cell.angle_alpha   90.00
_cell.angle_beta   90.00
_cell.angle_gamma   90.00
#
_symmetry.space_group_name_H-M   'P 1'
#
loop_
_entity.id
_entity.type
_entity.pdbx_description
1 polymer ?
#
loop_
_entity_poly.entity_id
_entity_poly.type
_entity_poly.pdbx_seq_one_letter_code
_entity_poly.pdbx_strand_id
1 'polypeptide(L)' 'MAENKEELVQRAKLAEQAERYDDMAQSMKKVTELGAELSNEERN' A
#
# COMPACT_ATOMS: atom_id res chain seq x y z
N MET A 1 -16.92 -0.04 -3.77
CA MET A 1 -16.21 1.07 -3.11
C MET A 1 -14.83 1.12 -3.71
N ALA A 2 -14.39 2.28 -4.20
CA ALA A 2 -13.02 2.42 -4.68
C ALA A 2 -12.10 2.36 -3.44
N GLU A 3 -11.11 1.47 -3.44
CA GLU A 3 -10.10 1.41 -2.36
C GLU A 3 -9.32 2.74 -2.38
N ASN A 4 -9.39 3.51 -1.30
CA ASN A 4 -8.63 4.76 -1.20
C ASN A 4 -7.19 4.49 -0.72
N LYS A 5 -6.27 5.42 -0.99
CA LYS A 5 -4.84 5.33 -0.62
C LYS A 5 -4.63 4.88 0.83
N GLU A 6 -5.37 5.44 1.77
CA GLU A 6 -5.28 5.11 3.19
C GLU A 6 -5.61 3.64 3.49
N GLU A 7 -6.63 3.07 2.83
CA GLU A 7 -7.00 1.67 3.01
C GLU A 7 -5.92 0.73 2.47
N LEU A 8 -5.31 1.06 1.33
CA LEU A 8 -4.23 0.27 0.74
C LEU A 8 -2.95 0.33 1.59
N VAL A 9 -2.63 1.49 2.17
CA VAL A 9 -1.49 1.64 3.10
C VAL A 9 -1.74 0.86 4.40
N GLN A 10 -2.95 0.91 4.96
CA GLN A 10 -3.29 0.10 6.14
C GLN A 10 -3.18 -1.40 5.84
N ARG A 11 -3.64 -1.84 4.66
CA ARG A 11 -3.54 -3.23 4.22
C ARG A 11 -2.09 -3.67 4.00
N ALA A 12 -1.25 -2.81 3.44
CA ALA A 12 0.17 -3.08 3.29
C ALA A 12 0.87 -3.27 4.65
N LYS A 13 0.55 -2.44 5.65
CA LYS A 13 1.08 -2.56 7.02
C LYS A 13 0.63 -3.86 7.72
N LEU A 14 -0.63 -4.26 7.55
CA LEU A 14 -1.11 -5.54 8.08
C LEU A 14 -0.44 -6.74 7.39
N ALA A 15 -0.20 -6.65 6.08
CA ALA A 15 0.52 -7.67 5.34
C ALA A 15 1.98 -7.78 5.77
N GLU A 16 2.65 -6.65 6.05
CA GLU A 16 4.01 -6.60 6.61
C GLU A 16 4.08 -7.25 8.00
N GLN A 17 3.16 -6.92 8.91
CA GLN A 17 3.08 -7.55 10.23
C GLN A 17 2.85 -9.07 10.16
N ALA A 18 2.23 -9.54 9.09
CA ALA A 18 2.00 -10.96 8.83
C ALA A 18 3.12 -11.61 7.99
N GLU A 19 4.20 -10.90 7.69
CA GLU A 19 5.32 -11.34 6.82
C GLU A 19 4.85 -11.78 5.42
N ARG A 20 3.73 -11.23 4.94
CA ARG A 20 3.11 -11.51 3.63
C ARG A 20 3.51 -10.45 2.61
N TYR A 21 4.78 -10.49 2.20
CA TYR A 21 5.37 -9.50 1.30
C TYR A 21 4.69 -9.41 -0.08
N ASP A 22 4.15 -10.50 -0.61
CA ASP A 22 3.39 -10.48 -1.87
C ASP A 22 2.13 -9.60 -1.77
N ASP A 23 1.40 -9.71 -0.66
CA ASP A 23 0.18 -8.92 -0.42
C ASP A 23 0.50 -7.45 -0.15
N MET A 24 1.61 -7.20 0.55
CA MET A 24 2.15 -5.85 0.76
C MET A 24 2.51 -5.21 -0.59
N ALA A 25 3.27 -5.91 -1.44
CA ALA A 25 3.71 -5.42 -2.75
C ALA A 25 2.53 -5.12 -3.67
N GLN A 26 1.49 -5.97 -3.69
CA GLN A 26 0.27 -5.71 -4.46
C GLN A 26 -0.47 -4.47 -3.95
N SER A 27 -0.56 -4.30 -2.63
CA SER A 27 -1.24 -3.15 -2.02
C SER A 27 -0.49 -1.85 -2.32
N MET A 28 0.83 -1.84 -2.17
CA MET A 28 1.69 -0.69 -2.48
C MET A 28 1.70 -0.35 -3.98
N LYS A 29 1.67 -1.35 -4.86
CA LYS A 29 1.53 -1.14 -6.29
C LYS A 29 0.22 -0.42 -6.61
N LYS A 30 -0.91 -0.85 -6.04
CA LYS A 30 -2.18 -0.16 -6.21
C LYS A 30 -2.13 1.30 -5.71
N VAL A 31 -1.40 1.58 -4.63
CA VAL A 31 -1.20 2.97 -4.15
C VAL A 31 -0.49 3.81 -5.21
N THR A 32 0.55 3.26 -5.86
CA THR A 32 1.26 3.97 -6.94
C THR A 32 0.37 4.21 -8.16
N GLU A 33 -0.50 3.26 -8.51
CA GLU A 33 -1.40 3.32 -9.67
C GLU A 33 -2.59 4.27 -9.44
N LEU A 34 -2.96 4.53 -8.19
CA LEU A 34 -3.99 5.50 -7.82
C LEU A 34 -3.59 6.97 -8.08
N GLY A 35 -2.38 7.23 -8.58
CA GLY A 35 -1.94 8.56 -9.03
C GLY A 35 -1.78 9.58 -7.90
N ALA A 36 -1.95 9.16 -6.65
CA ALA A 36 -1.60 9.96 -5.49
C ALA A 36 -0.08 9.91 -5.36
N GLU A 37 0.59 11.06 -5.55
CA GLU A 37 2.03 11.18 -5.31
C GLU A 37 2.37 10.57 -3.95
N LEU A 38 3.12 9.46 -3.97
CA LEU A 38 3.66 8.86 -2.76
C LEU A 38 4.64 9.84 -2.15
N SER A 39 4.41 10.19 -0.89
CA SER A 39 5.40 10.93 -0.10
C SER A 39 6.64 10.06 0.09
N ASN A 40 7.82 10.67 0.26
CA ASN A 40 9.08 9.92 0.41
C ASN A 40 9.05 8.89 1.57
N GLU A 41 8.25 9.14 2.61
CA GLU A 41 8.04 8.20 3.72
C GLU A 41 7.27 6.93 3.34
N GLU A 42 6.49 6.94 2.26
CA GLU A 42 5.72 5.78 1.80
C GLU A 42 6.48 4.95 0.74
N ARG A 43 7.69 5.39 0.35
CA ARG A 43 8.56 4.70 -0.61
C ARG A 43 9.67 3.87 0.05
N ASN A 44 9.97 4.13 1.32
CA ASN A 44 10.99 3.43 2.12
C ASN A 44 10.35 2.33 2.96
#